data_AF-A0A9D7Q7S0-F1
#
_entry.id   AF-A0A9D7Q7S0-F1
#
_cell.length_a   1.000
_cell.length_b   1.000
_cell.length_c   1.000
_cell.angle_alpha   90.00
_cell.angle_beta   90.00
_cell.angle_gamma   90.00
#
_symmetry.space_group_name_H-M   'P 1'
#
loop_
_entity.id
_entity.type
_entity.pdbx_description
1 polymer ?
#
loop_
_entity_poly.entity_id
_entity_poly.type
_entity_poly.pdbx_seq_one_letter_code
_entity_poly.pdbx_strand_id
1 'polypeptide(L)' 'MGGFFMAEYVYILQSEKTGGYYIGQTDDIEKRLMQHNSIDNVEYTKRDQPWALIKTFQCDCRLQARRIF' A
#
# COMPACT_ATOMS: atom_id res chain seq x y z
N MET A 1 -25.85 4.85 -16.47
CA MET A 1 -24.67 3.96 -16.49
C MET A 1 -23.85 4.30 -15.25
N GLY A 2 -24.02 3.54 -14.17
CA GLY A 2 -23.42 3.83 -12.87
C GLY A 2 -21.91 3.62 -12.91
N GLY A 3 -21.14 4.66 -12.57
CA GLY A 3 -19.71 4.54 -12.36
C GLY A 3 -19.46 3.72 -11.10
N PHE A 4 -18.78 2.59 -11.23
CA PHE A 4 -18.27 1.84 -10.08
C PHE A 4 -17.21 2.70 -9.38
N PHE A 5 -17.56 3.31 -8.25
CA PHE A 5 -16.57 3.79 -7.30
C PHE A 5 -16.01 2.55 -6.58
N MET A 6 -14.91 1.99 -7.10
CA MET A 6 -14.15 1.01 -6.34
C MET A 6 -13.45 1.76 -5.21
N ALA A 7 -13.66 1.32 -3.97
CA ALA A 7 -12.97 1.88 -2.82
C ALA A 7 -11.46 1.66 -3.00
N GLU A 8 -10.70 2.76 -3.03
CA GLU A 8 -9.24 2.72 -3.13
C GLU A 8 -8.67 2.99 -1.73
N TYR A 9 -7.61 2.30 -1.36
CA TYR A 9 -6.91 2.55 -0.11
C TYR A 9 -5.54 3.14 -0.38
N VAL A 10 -5.17 4.16 0.37
CA VAL A 10 -3.78 4.55 0.57
C VAL A 10 -3.24 3.81 1.78
N TYR A 11 -2.05 3.25 1.68
CA TYR A 11 -1.42 2.54 2.77
C TYR A 11 0.00 3.03 3.01
N ILE A 12 0.43 2.90 4.27
CA ILE A 12 1.81 3.10 4.70
C ILE A 12 2.31 1.78 5.23
N LEU A 13 3.36 1.26 4.60
CA LEU A 13 4.17 0.17 5.13
C LEU A 13 5.41 0.74 5.77
N GLN A 14 5.88 0.10 6.83
CA GLN A 14 7.19 0.33 7.41
C GLN A 14 8.04 -0.93 7.26
N SER A 15 9.27 -0.77 6.79
CA SER A 15 10.27 -1.81 6.82
C SER A 15 10.68 -2.03 8.27
N GLU A 16 10.46 -3.23 8.80
CA GLU A 16 10.96 -3.59 10.13
C GLU A 16 12.49 -3.72 10.14
N LYS A 17 13.09 -3.92 8.96
CA LYS A 17 14.54 -4.05 8.78
C LYS A 17 15.26 -2.71 8.80
N THR A 18 14.75 -1.71 8.09
CA THR A 18 15.44 -0.42 7.90
C THR A 18 14.74 0.75 8.58
N GLY A 19 13.51 0.55 9.07
CA GLY A 19 12.64 1.61 9.57
C GLY A 19 12.08 2.53 8.48
N GLY A 20 12.43 2.29 7.21
CA GLY A 20 11.96 3.08 6.08
C GLY A 20 10.46 2.91 5.82
N TYR A 21 9.82 3.94 5.27
CA TYR A 21 8.40 3.94 4.96
C TYR A 21 8.15 3.82 3.46
N TYR A 22 7.11 3.08 3.09
CA TYR A 22 6.61 2.99 1.74
C TYR A 22 5.14 3.38 1.72
N ILE A 23 4.79 4.36 0.89
CA ILE A 23 3.41 4.84 0.72
C ILE A 23 2.93 4.38 -0.66
N GLY A 24 1.80 3.69 -0.69
CA GLY A 24 1.22 3.18 -1.92
C GLY A 24 -0.30 3.30 -1.93
N GLN A 25 -0.90 2.91 -3.04
CA GLN A 25 -2.35 2.76 -3.16
C GLN A 25 -2.70 1.38 -3.74
N THR A 26 -3.84 0.83 -3.33
CA THR A 26 -4.37 -0.45 -3.82
C THR A 26 -5.85 -0.55 -3.48
N ASP A 27 -6.60 -1.34 -4.23
CA ASP A 27 -7.98 -1.72 -3.91
C ASP A 27 -8.03 -2.82 -2.83
N ASP A 28 -6.97 -3.62 -2.72
CA ASP A 28 -6.84 -4.71 -1.75
C ASP A 28 -5.51 -4.60 -0.97
N ILE A 29 -5.61 -4.18 0.30
CA ILE A 29 -4.46 -3.99 1.20
C ILE A 29 -3.80 -5.33 1.57
N GLU A 30 -4.60 -6.35 1.87
CA GLU A 30 -4.11 -7.62 2.38
C GLU A 30 -3.29 -8.34 1.30
N LYS A 31 -3.85 -8.42 0.10
CA LYS A 31 -3.16 -8.97 -1.07
C LYS A 31 -1.86 -8.24 -1.34
N ARG A 32 -1.87 -6.90 -1.26
CA ARG A 32 -0.69 -6.07 -1.50
C ARG A 32 0.39 -6.26 -0.43
N LEU A 33 0.01 -6.38 0.84
CA LEU A 33 0.94 -6.65 1.94
C LEU A 33 1.61 -8.02 1.77
N MET A 34 0.83 -9.05 1.41
CA MET A 34 1.36 -10.39 1.11
C MET A 34 2.34 -10.36 -0.06
N GLN A 35 2.03 -9.63 -1.13
CA GLN A 35 2.94 -9.45 -2.27
C GLN A 35 4.25 -8.76 -1.85
N HIS A 36 4.17 -7.67 -1.08
CA HIS A 36 5.37 -6.94 -0.61
C HIS A 36 6.27 -7.79 0.27
N ASN A 37 5.71 -8.76 1.01
CA ASN A 37 6.44 -9.70 1.87
C ASN A 37 6.74 -11.06 1.22
N SER A 38 6.31 -11.29 -0.03
CA SER A 38 6.58 -12.54 -0.72
C SER A 38 8.04 -12.63 -1.17
N ILE A 39 8.58 -13.86 -1.19
CA ILE A 39 9.88 -14.19 -1.77
C ILE A 39 9.91 -13.85 -3.27
N ASP A 40 8.75 -13.92 -3.93
CA ASP A 40 8.57 -13.61 -5.36
C ASP A 40 8.40 -12.12 -5.63
N ASN A 41 8.52 -11.24 -4.62
CA ASN A 41 8.50 -9.80 -4.87
C ASN A 41 9.64 -9.44 -5.82
N VAL A 42 9.29 -8.85 -6.96
CA VAL A 42 10.21 -8.37 -8.00
C VAL A 42 10.43 -6.85 -7.91
N GLU A 43 9.71 -6.16 -7.03
CA GLU A 43 9.83 -4.73 -6.84
C GLU A 43 11.08 -4.38 -6.02
N TYR A 44 11.54 -3.14 -6.17
CA TYR A 44 12.69 -2.61 -5.43
C TYR A 44 12.50 -2.67 -3.91
N THR A 45 11.25 -2.71 -3.43
CA THR A 45 10.86 -2.84 -2.02
C THR A 45 11.21 -4.19 -1.41
N LYS A 46 11.55 -5.22 -2.20
CA LYS A 46 11.94 -6.55 -1.69
C LYS A 46 13.09 -6.50 -0.68
N ARG A 47 14.11 -5.68 -0.94
CA ARG A 47 15.34 -5.62 -0.12
C ARG A 47 15.10 -5.12 1.31
N ASP A 48 13.98 -4.43 1.49
CA ASP A 48 13.55 -3.76 2.72
C ASP A 48 12.45 -4.57 3.43
N GLN A 49 12.16 -5.80 2.98
CA GLN A 49 11.37 -6.77 3.75
C GLN A 49 12.04 -7.11 5.09
N PRO A 50 11.26 -7.50 6.12
CA PRO A 50 9.80 -7.56 6.13
C PRO A 50 9.13 -6.19 6.30
N TRP A 51 7.95 -6.06 5.72
CA TRP A 51 7.10 -4.87 5.76
C TRP A 51 5.93 -5.08 6.71
N ALA A 52 5.74 -4.16 7.64
CA ALA A 52 4.59 -4.08 8.52
C ALA A 52 3.62 -3.01 8.03
N LEU A 53 2.31 -3.29 8.04
CA LEU A 53 1.28 -2.29 7.75
C LEU A 53 1.09 -1.38 8.96
N ILE A 54 1.39 -0.10 8.79
CA ILE A 54 1.27 0.89 9.88
C ILE A 54 -0.06 1.63 9.83
N LYS A 55 -0.51 2.00 8.62
CA LYS A 55 -1.73 2.78 8.47
C LYS A 55 -2.38 2.57 7.11
N THR A 56 -3.71 2.63 7.11
CA THR A 56 -4.54 2.64 5.90
C THR A 56 -5.50 3.83 5.95
N PHE A 57 -5.79 4.37 4.77
CA PHE A 57 -6.78 5.42 4.58
C PHE A 57 -7.67 5.03 3.42
N GLN A 58 -8.96 4.85 3.69
CA GLN A 58 -9.94 4.65 2.64
C GLN A 58 -10.17 5.97 1.89
N CYS A 59 -10.13 5.91 0.57
CA CYS A 59 -10.30 7.05 -0.32
C CYS A 59 -11.35 6.71 -1.37
N ASP A 60 -12.27 7.64 -1.61
CA ASP A 60 -13.27 7.48 -2.66
C ASP A 60 -12.72 7.83 -4.05
N CYS A 61 -11.57 8.51 -4.10
CA CYS A 61 -10.88 8.77 -5.35
C CYS A 61 -9.36 8.91 -5.20
N ARG A 62 -8.65 8.61 -6.29
CA ARG A 62 -7.19 8.73 -6.42
C ARG A 62 -6.64 10.15 -6.18
N LEU A 63 -7.48 11.18 -6.30
CA LEU A 63 -7.10 12.57 -6.03
C LEU A 63 -7.03 12.86 -4.53
N GLN A 64 -7.93 12.25 -3.75
CA GLN A 64 -7.96 12.37 -2.28
C GLN A 64 -6.69 11.76 -1.67
N ALA A 65 -6.25 10.62 -2.21
CA ALA A 65 -5.02 9.94 -1.84
C ALA A 65 -3.77 10.85 -1.86
N ARG A 66 -3.68 11.74 -2.85
CA ARG A 66 -2.56 12.70 -3.00
C ARG A 66 -2.62 13.90 -2.06
N ARG A 67 -3.74 14.10 -1.35
CA ARG A 67 -3.92 15.20 -0.38
C ARG A 67 -3.69 14.76 1.06
N ILE A 68 -3.58 13.46 1.30
CA ILE A 68 -3.30 12.89 2.63
C ILE A 68 -1.80 13.02 2.97
N PHE A 69 -0.94 13.23 1.97
CA PHE A 69 0.50 13.46 2.12
C PHE A 69 0.99 14.63 1.28
#